data_AF-A0A1H9BLU0-F1
#
_entry.id   AF-A0A1H9BLU0-F1
#
_cell.length_a   1.000
_cell.length_b   1.000
_cell.length_c   1.000
_cell.angle_alpha   90.00
_cell.angle_beta   90.00
_cell.angle_gamma   90.00
#
_symmetry.space_group_name_H-M   'P 1'
#
loop_
_entity.id
_entity.type
_entity.pdbx_description
1 polymer ?
#
loop_
_entity_poly.entity_id
_entity_poly.type
_entity_poly.pdbx_seq_one_letter_code
_entity_poly.pdbx_strand_id
1 'polypeptide(L)'
;MGIERKELIIKEIQYWKESKLLPAQYCDFLLMIYSHGEGLDHSNQKQQGRLWFYINFLFLLLFIPISIYLILWMDNSLFMSLALIVGVLAIAIIHVVYYKRINSIVVHLPIILILLVGLTGTISLGKVLDLQLNYYLIVFFHCLLWISLGFWNKWIYLMVSGLVGLLILLVNLFI
;
A
#
# COMPACT_ATOMS: atom_id res chain seq x y z
N MET A 1 -17.61 -24.43 -45.49
CA MET A 1 -18.96 -24.32 -44.88
C MET A 1 -19.00 -24.25 -43.35
N GLY A 2 -17.93 -24.60 -42.59
CA GLY A 2 -17.98 -24.59 -41.12
C GLY A 2 -17.65 -23.24 -40.43
N ILE A 3 -16.93 -22.34 -41.12
CA ILE A 3 -16.37 -21.12 -40.52
C ILE A 3 -17.43 -20.02 -40.35
N GLU A 4 -18.31 -19.83 -41.34
CA GLU A 4 -19.37 -18.80 -41.28
C GLU A 4 -20.38 -19.04 -40.14
N ARG A 5 -20.67 -20.30 -39.84
CA ARG A 5 -21.57 -20.66 -38.72
C ARG A 5 -20.93 -20.34 -37.37
N LYS A 6 -19.62 -20.52 -37.23
CA LYS A 6 -18.86 -20.20 -36.01
C LYS A 6 -18.92 -18.69 -35.72
N GLU A 7 -18.66 -17.87 -36.74
CA GLU A 7 -18.71 -16.40 -36.61
C GLU A 7 -20.11 -15.88 -36.28
N LEU A 8 -21.15 -16.48 -36.87
CA LEU A 8 -22.54 -16.12 -36.58
C LEU A 8 -22.91 -16.40 -35.11
N ILE A 9 -22.51 -17.56 -34.58
CA ILE A 9 -22.74 -17.92 -33.17
C ILE A 9 -22.00 -16.96 -32.22
N ILE A 10 -20.76 -16.57 -32.56
CA ILE A 10 -19.99 -15.61 -31.75
C ILE A 10 -20.69 -14.24 -31.68
N LYS A 11 -21.24 -13.75 -32.80
CA LYS A 11 -21.99 -12.49 -32.84
C LYS A 11 -23.28 -12.54 -32.00
N GLU A 12 -23.99 -13.65 -32.01
CA GLU A 12 -25.20 -13.84 -31.18
C GLU A 12 -24.87 -13.84 -29.68
N ILE A 13 -23.79 -14.52 -29.27
CA ILE A 13 -23.38 -14.56 -27.86
C ILE A 13 -22.93 -13.16 -27.39
N GLN A 14 -22.27 -12.38 -28.25
CA GLN A 14 -21.93 -10.98 -27.96
C GLN A 14 -23.20 -10.13 -27.79
N TYR A 15 -24.19 -10.29 -28.66
CA TYR A 15 -25.48 -9.61 -28.55
C TYR A 15 -26.19 -9.95 -27.22
N TRP A 16 -26.19 -11.22 -26.79
CA TRP A 16 -26.76 -11.62 -25.49
C TRP A 16 -26.02 -11.03 -24.29
N LYS A 17 -24.70 -10.82 -24.41
CA LYS A 17 -23.87 -10.19 -23.37
C LYS A 17 -24.17 -8.69 -23.23
N GLU A 18 -24.29 -7.97 -24.34
CA GLU A 18 -24.63 -6.53 -24.34
C GLU A 18 -26.06 -6.26 -23.86
N SER A 19 -27.01 -7.09 -24.29
CA SER A 19 -28.42 -7.00 -23.88
C SER A 19 -28.71 -7.56 -22.49
N LYS A 20 -27.71 -8.14 -21.80
CA LYS A 20 -27.84 -8.79 -20.47
C LYS A 20 -28.89 -9.91 -20.41
N LEU A 21 -29.19 -10.55 -21.55
CA LEU A 21 -30.09 -11.71 -21.63
C LEU A 21 -29.51 -12.92 -20.89
N LEU A 22 -28.19 -13.01 -20.80
CA LEU A 22 -27.46 -14.03 -20.06
C LEU A 22 -26.44 -13.38 -19.10
N PRO A 23 -26.19 -13.97 -17.91
CA PRO A 23 -25.14 -13.49 -17.03
C PRO A 23 -23.78 -13.57 -17.71
N ALA A 24 -22.95 -12.51 -17.55
CA ALA A 24 -21.69 -12.34 -18.27
C ALA A 24 -20.74 -13.55 -18.19
N GLN A 25 -20.75 -14.27 -17.06
CA GLN A 25 -19.94 -15.46 -16.84
C GLN A 25 -20.26 -16.60 -17.82
N TYR A 26 -21.53 -16.78 -18.20
CA TYR A 26 -21.94 -17.82 -19.15
C TYR A 26 -21.61 -17.44 -20.60
N CYS A 27 -21.77 -16.17 -20.96
CA CYS A 27 -21.35 -15.69 -22.29
C CYS A 27 -19.83 -15.83 -22.46
N ASP A 28 -19.05 -15.52 -21.42
CA ASP A 28 -17.59 -15.68 -21.44
C ASP A 28 -17.16 -17.14 -21.60
N PHE A 29 -17.87 -18.07 -20.95
CA PHE A 29 -17.64 -19.51 -21.11
C PHE A 29 -17.95 -20.00 -22.54
N LEU A 30 -19.10 -19.62 -23.10
CA LEU A 30 -19.48 -19.99 -24.47
C LEU A 30 -18.53 -19.39 -25.50
N LEU A 31 -18.17 -18.12 -25.35
CA LEU A 31 -17.20 -17.47 -26.23
C LEU A 31 -15.84 -18.18 -26.20
N MET A 32 -15.39 -18.67 -25.04
CA MET A 32 -14.13 -19.41 -24.92
C MET A 32 -14.16 -20.74 -25.68
N ILE A 33 -15.27 -21.48 -25.60
CA ILE A 33 -15.45 -22.74 -26.33
C ILE A 33 -15.53 -22.48 -27.83
N TYR A 34 -16.34 -21.52 -28.26
CA TYR A 34 -16.54 -21.25 -29.67
C TYR A 34 -15.35 -20.53 -30.30
N SER A 35 -14.60 -19.72 -29.55
CA SER A 35 -13.38 -19.08 -30.05
C SER A 35 -12.16 -20.01 -30.09
N HIS A 36 -12.25 -21.26 -29.61
CA HIS A 36 -11.15 -22.24 -29.64
C HIS A 36 -9.82 -21.72 -29.04
N GLY A 37 -9.89 -20.74 -28.13
CA GLY A 37 -8.70 -20.11 -27.56
C GLY A 37 -8.07 -19.01 -28.43
N GLU A 38 -8.64 -18.67 -29.59
CA GLU A 38 -8.40 -17.39 -30.26
C GLU A 38 -9.12 -16.32 -29.44
N GLY A 39 -8.44 -15.86 -28.39
CA GLY A 39 -9.01 -14.98 -27.39
C GLY A 39 -9.58 -13.72 -28.01
N LEU A 40 -10.90 -13.52 -27.86
CA LEU A 40 -11.42 -12.17 -27.83
C LEU A 40 -10.68 -11.43 -26.71
N ASP A 41 -9.98 -10.37 -27.08
CA ASP A 41 -9.10 -9.52 -26.27
C ASP A 41 -9.81 -8.87 -25.06
N HIS A 42 -10.23 -9.68 -24.10
CA HIS A 42 -10.55 -9.28 -22.74
C HIS A 42 -9.26 -9.12 -21.89
N SER A 43 -8.09 -9.20 -22.52
CA SER A 43 -6.76 -8.98 -21.93
C SER A 43 -6.59 -7.54 -21.42
N ASN A 44 -7.15 -6.55 -22.13
CA ASN A 44 -6.92 -5.13 -21.84
C ASN A 44 -7.51 -4.66 -20.50
N GLN A 45 -8.71 -5.09 -20.12
CA GLN A 45 -9.32 -4.67 -18.85
C GLN A 45 -8.63 -5.27 -17.61
N LYS A 46 -8.15 -6.53 -17.69
CA LYS A 46 -7.40 -7.15 -16.59
C LYS A 46 -5.97 -6.63 -16.50
N GLN A 47 -5.32 -6.30 -17.62
CA GLN A 47 -3.99 -5.68 -17.62
C GLN A 47 -4.01 -4.25 -17.06
N GLN A 48 -5.01 -3.44 -17.42
CA GLN A 48 -5.10 -2.04 -16.97
C GLN A 48 -5.23 -1.94 -15.44
N GLY A 49 -6.04 -2.79 -14.81
CA GLY A 49 -6.14 -2.85 -13.35
C GLY A 49 -4.86 -3.32 -12.65
N ARG A 50 -4.11 -4.24 -13.28
CA ARG A 50 -2.83 -4.72 -12.75
C ARG A 50 -1.74 -3.66 -12.88
N LEU A 51 -1.71 -2.92 -13.99
CA LEU A 51 -0.77 -1.82 -14.21
C LEU A 51 -1.01 -0.66 -13.23
N TRP A 52 -2.28 -0.29 -13.00
CA TRP A 52 -2.66 0.71 -12.00
C TRP A 52 -2.25 0.30 -10.58
N PHE A 53 -2.37 -0.99 -10.26
CA PHE A 53 -1.88 -1.54 -9.01
C PHE A 53 -0.36 -1.41 -8.85
N TYR A 54 0.42 -1.75 -9.88
CA TYR A 54 1.89 -1.61 -9.86
C TYR A 54 2.33 -0.15 -9.80
N ILE A 55 1.68 0.75 -10.54
CA ILE A 55 1.97 2.19 -10.48
C ILE A 55 1.69 2.72 -9.07
N ASN A 56 0.55 2.36 -8.47
CA ASN A 56 0.23 2.84 -7.13
C ASN A 56 1.18 2.24 -6.07
N PHE A 57 1.55 0.97 -6.21
CA PHE A 57 2.56 0.34 -5.35
C PHE A 57 3.92 1.05 -5.46
N LEU A 58 4.37 1.34 -6.69
CA LEU A 58 5.63 2.03 -6.94
C LEU A 58 5.59 3.48 -6.42
N PHE A 59 4.46 4.17 -6.60
CA PHE A 59 4.24 5.51 -6.06
C PHE A 59 4.35 5.51 -4.53
N LEU A 60 3.67 4.58 -3.86
CA LEU A 60 3.72 4.46 -2.41
C LEU A 60 5.11 4.09 -1.90
N LEU A 61 5.82 3.21 -2.60
CA LEU A 61 7.19 2.83 -2.27
C LEU A 61 8.14 4.03 -2.35
N LEU A 62 8.00 4.87 -3.38
CA LEU A 62 8.82 6.06 -3.57
C LEU A 62 8.42 7.20 -2.62
N PHE A 63 7.15 7.26 -2.22
CA PHE A 63 6.65 8.24 -1.27
C PHE A 63 7.31 8.10 0.12
N ILE A 64 7.69 6.88 0.51
CA ILE A 64 8.38 6.60 1.79
C ILE A 64 9.70 7.40 1.92
N PRO A 65 10.74 7.17 1.10
CA PRO A 65 12.01 7.87 1.25
C PRO A 65 11.88 9.38 1.02
N ILE A 66 10.97 9.81 0.14
CA ILE A 66 10.69 11.23 -0.12
C ILE A 66 10.18 11.89 1.17
N SER A 67 9.16 11.32 1.81
CA SER A 67 8.57 11.90 3.03
C SER A 67 9.60 12.05 4.15
N ILE A 68 10.44 11.03 4.35
CA ILE A 68 11.50 11.04 5.36
C ILE A 68 12.55 12.10 5.04
N TYR A 69 13.01 12.16 3.79
CA TYR A 69 13.98 13.15 3.35
C TYR A 69 13.47 14.58 3.59
N LEU A 70 12.21 14.85 3.23
CA LEU A 70 11.58 16.14 3.49
C LEU A 70 11.52 16.46 4.98
N ILE A 71 11.13 15.52 5.85
CA ILE A 71 11.01 15.76 7.30
C ILE A 71 12.37 16.01 7.95
N LEU A 72 13.41 15.29 7.53
CA LEU A 72 14.75 15.39 8.11
C LEU A 72 15.51 16.64 7.65
N TRP A 73 15.29 17.08 6.41
CA TRP A 73 15.99 18.23 5.85
C TRP A 73 15.31 19.56 6.21
N MET A 74 14.05 19.52 6.67
CA MET A 74 13.30 20.72 7.04
C MET A 74 13.61 21.17 8.47
N ASP A 75 14.73 21.87 8.64
CA ASP A 75 15.28 22.20 9.96
C ASP A 75 14.68 23.47 10.62
N ASN A 76 13.96 24.32 9.88
CA ASN A 76 13.81 25.73 10.29
C ASN A 76 12.40 26.24 10.65
N SER A 77 11.32 25.44 10.54
CA SER A 77 9.97 25.92 10.89
C SER A 77 9.06 24.82 11.45
N LEU A 78 8.64 25.00 12.71
CA LEU A 78 7.65 24.16 13.41
C LEU A 78 6.41 23.89 12.57
N PHE A 79 5.81 24.96 12.03
CA PHE A 79 4.54 24.89 11.33
C PHE A 79 4.67 24.07 10.04
N MET A 80 5.80 24.18 9.34
CA MET A 80 6.02 23.48 8.08
C MET A 80 6.28 21.99 8.29
N SER A 81 7.12 21.65 9.28
CA SER A 81 7.40 20.25 9.62
C SER A 81 6.15 19.55 10.16
N LEU A 82 5.35 20.23 10.98
CA LEU A 82 4.10 19.67 11.52
C LEU A 82 3.03 19.50 10.43
N ALA A 83 2.89 20.47 9.52
CA ALA A 83 1.98 20.36 8.38
C ALA A 83 2.36 19.19 7.45
N LEU A 84 3.65 18.98 7.19
CA LEU A 84 4.14 17.85 6.40
C LEU A 84 3.87 16.50 7.08
N ILE A 85 4.19 16.38 8.37
CA ILE A 85 3.93 15.14 9.14
C ILE A 85 2.44 14.80 9.09
N VAL A 86 1.57 15.76 9.39
CA VAL A 86 0.11 15.56 9.39
C VAL A 86 -0.38 15.22 7.98
N GLY A 87 0.11 15.89 6.95
CA GLY A 87 -0.26 15.62 5.56
C GLY A 87 0.12 14.20 5.11
N VAL A 88 1.36 13.78 5.39
CA VAL A 88 1.84 12.43 5.06
C VAL A 88 1.05 11.36 5.82
N LEU A 89 0.77 11.58 7.11
CA LEU A 89 -0.05 10.67 7.91
C LEU A 89 -1.48 10.57 7.38
N ALA A 90 -2.11 11.68 7.01
CA ALA A 90 -3.46 11.70 6.44
C ALA A 90 -3.52 10.89 5.13
N ILE A 91 -2.57 11.10 4.22
CA ILE A 91 -2.47 10.36 2.95
C ILE A 91 -2.28 8.87 3.24
N ALA A 92 -1.40 8.51 4.18
CA ALA A 92 -1.15 7.12 4.55
C ALA A 92 -2.41 6.44 5.13
N ILE A 93 -3.17 7.13 5.99
CA ILE A 93 -4.42 6.62 6.57
C ILE A 93 -5.47 6.40 5.47
N ILE A 94 -5.64 7.35 4.54
CA ILE A 94 -6.56 7.21 3.40
C ILE A 94 -6.19 5.97 2.58
N HIS A 95 -4.89 5.77 2.32
CA HIS A 95 -4.38 4.60 1.64
C HIS A 95 -4.68 3.30 2.41
N VAL A 96 -4.46 3.26 3.73
CA VAL A 96 -4.81 2.09 4.55
C VAL A 96 -6.30 1.78 4.44
N VAL A 97 -7.19 2.77 4.57
CA VAL A 97 -8.64 2.56 4.50
C VAL A 97 -9.07 2.07 3.13
N TYR A 98 -8.53 2.66 2.06
CA TYR A 98 -8.81 2.26 0.68
C TYR A 98 -8.38 0.82 0.39
N TYR A 99 -7.14 0.46 0.75
CA TYR A 99 -6.57 -0.86 0.45
C TYR A 99 -7.03 -1.96 1.40
N LYS A 100 -7.44 -1.62 2.64
CA LYS A 100 -8.05 -2.57 3.58
C LYS A 100 -9.36 -3.12 3.05
N ARG A 101 -10.13 -2.32 2.30
CA ARG A 101 -11.38 -2.76 1.64
C ARG A 101 -11.14 -3.80 0.54
N ILE A 102 -9.93 -3.84 -0.03
CA ILE A 102 -9.56 -4.72 -1.14
C ILE A 102 -8.72 -5.93 -0.64
N ASN A 103 -8.46 -6.03 0.67
CA ASN A 103 -7.69 -7.10 1.32
C ASN A 103 -6.34 -7.39 0.64
N SER A 104 -5.66 -6.32 0.20
CA SER A 104 -4.43 -6.44 -0.58
C SER A 104 -3.18 -6.41 0.30
N ILE A 105 -2.15 -7.14 -0.09
CA ILE A 105 -0.81 -7.14 0.54
C ILE A 105 -0.20 -5.72 0.64
N VAL A 106 -0.70 -4.78 -0.17
CA VAL A 106 -0.28 -3.38 -0.21
C VAL A 106 -0.62 -2.62 1.08
N VAL A 107 -1.50 -3.15 1.94
CA VAL A 107 -1.82 -2.52 3.25
C VAL A 107 -0.61 -2.48 4.19
N HIS A 108 0.37 -3.38 4.02
CA HIS A 108 1.56 -3.41 4.88
C HIS A 108 2.50 -2.21 4.68
N LEU A 109 2.65 -1.71 3.44
CA LEU A 109 3.50 -0.55 3.12
C LEU A 109 3.09 0.75 3.84
N PRO A 110 1.82 1.20 3.78
CA PRO A 110 1.42 2.45 4.43
C PRO A 110 1.42 2.32 5.96
N ILE A 111 1.28 1.12 6.52
CA ILE A 111 1.51 0.90 7.96
C ILE A 111 2.96 1.18 8.33
N ILE A 112 3.92 0.65 7.56
CA ILE A 112 5.35 0.91 7.77
C ILE A 112 5.64 2.42 7.65
N LEU A 113 5.05 3.08 6.65
CA LEU A 113 5.15 4.52 6.47
C LEU A 113 4.66 5.30 7.70
N ILE A 114 3.47 4.98 8.22
CA ILE A 114 2.90 5.64 9.42
C ILE A 114 3.84 5.49 10.61
N LEU A 115 4.36 4.29 10.82
CA LEU A 115 5.25 3.99 11.93
C LEU A 115 6.58 4.75 11.84
N LEU A 116 7.18 4.77 10.64
CA LEU A 116 8.47 5.39 10.39
C LEU A 116 8.38 6.92 10.44
N VAL A 117 7.35 7.49 9.81
CA VAL A 117 7.05 8.93 9.86
C VAL A 117 6.69 9.37 11.28
N GLY A 118 5.97 8.52 12.03
CA GLY A 118 5.66 8.78 13.44
C GLY A 118 6.92 8.87 14.30
N LEU A 119 7.89 7.96 14.11
CA LEU A 119 9.17 8.00 14.81
C LEU A 119 9.96 9.27 14.47
N THR A 120 10.18 9.55 13.18
CA THR A 120 10.95 10.73 12.75
C THR A 120 10.25 12.03 13.17
N GLY A 121 8.92 12.07 13.08
CA GLY A 121 8.12 13.22 13.49
C GLY A 121 8.19 13.49 14.99
N THR A 122 8.14 12.45 15.83
CA THR A 122 8.25 12.61 17.29
C THR A 122 9.62 13.17 17.68
N ILE A 123 10.70 12.71 17.03
CA ILE A 123 12.05 13.20 17.27
C ILE A 123 12.18 14.68 16.83
N SER A 124 11.67 15.03 15.65
CA SER A 124 11.68 16.41 15.18
C SER A 124 10.86 17.33 16.09
N LEU A 125 9.68 16.91 16.54
CA LEU A 125 8.86 17.70 17.47
C LEU A 125 9.56 17.93 18.81
N GLY A 126 10.23 16.90 19.35
CA GLY A 126 11.02 17.03 20.59
C GLY A 126 12.13 18.07 20.49
N LYS A 127 12.86 18.08 19.37
CA LYS A 127 13.91 19.09 19.10
C LYS A 127 13.36 20.50 19.04
N VAL A 128 12.25 20.71 18.32
CA VAL A 128 11.77 22.07 18.06
C VAL A 128 10.95 22.64 19.22
N LEU A 129 10.33 21.79 20.04
CA LEU A 129 9.69 22.21 21.30
C LEU A 129 10.70 22.42 22.45
N ASP A 130 12.00 22.25 22.19
CA ASP A 130 13.10 22.27 23.18
C ASP A 130 12.81 21.41 24.42
N LEU A 131 12.03 20.34 24.21
CA LEU A 131 11.81 19.36 25.24
C LEU A 131 13.10 18.55 25.34
N GLN A 132 13.82 18.65 26.46
CA GLN A 132 14.97 17.81 26.81
C GLN A 132 14.57 16.35 27.05
N LEU A 133 13.63 15.83 26.26
CA LEU A 133 13.25 14.44 26.25
C LEU A 133 14.41 13.65 25.66
N ASN A 134 14.88 12.70 26.46
CA ASN A 134 15.95 11.82 26.04
C ASN A 134 15.51 11.03 24.79
N TYR A 135 16.26 11.16 23.70
CA TYR A 135 15.98 10.47 22.43
C TYR A 135 15.93 8.95 22.62
N TYR A 136 16.71 8.39 23.55
CA TYR A 136 16.67 6.98 23.91
C TYR A 136 15.28 6.55 24.43
N LEU A 137 14.63 7.39 25.25
CA LEU A 137 13.29 7.09 25.77
C LEU A 137 12.26 7.08 24.63
N ILE A 138 12.31 8.07 23.73
CA ILE A 138 11.37 8.17 22.60
C ILE A 138 11.47 6.93 21.70
N VAL A 139 12.69 6.52 21.35
CA VAL A 139 12.93 5.35 20.51
C VAL A 139 12.51 4.06 21.22
N PHE A 140 12.76 3.94 22.53
CA PHE A 140 12.33 2.80 23.33
C PHE A 140 10.81 2.63 23.33
N PHE A 141 10.06 3.70 23.59
CA PHE A 141 8.59 3.66 23.53
C PHE A 141 8.07 3.30 22.14
N HIS A 142 8.67 3.83 21.08
CA HIS A 142 8.30 3.47 19.71
C HIS A 142 8.57 2.00 19.38
N CYS A 143 9.70 1.44 19.81
CA CYS A 143 10.01 0.02 19.62
C CYS A 143 9.01 -0.88 20.36
N LEU A 144 8.64 -0.54 21.60
CA LEU A 144 7.59 -1.26 22.33
C LEU A 144 6.24 -1.19 21.63
N LEU A 145 5.87 -0.01 21.12
CA LEU A 145 4.62 0.19 20.38
C LEU A 145 4.61 -0.66 19.11
N TRP A 146 5.73 -0.74 18.39
CA TRP A 146 5.88 -1.59 17.20
C TRP A 146 5.74 -3.08 17.55
N ILE A 147 6.37 -3.55 18.62
CA ILE A 147 6.25 -4.94 19.07
C ILE A 147 4.82 -5.26 19.49
N SER A 148 4.15 -4.35 20.22
CA SER A 148 2.77 -4.53 20.68
C SER A 148 1.78 -4.59 19.51
N LEU A 149 1.87 -3.65 18.55
CA LEU A 149 1.07 -3.67 17.33
C LEU A 149 1.35 -4.91 16.47
N GLY A 150 2.62 -5.33 16.38
CA GLY A 150 3.03 -6.54 15.67
C GLY A 150 2.47 -7.81 16.31
N PHE A 151 2.45 -7.88 17.64
CA PHE A 151 1.88 -9.00 18.40
C PHE A 151 0.36 -9.10 18.18
N TRP A 152 -0.37 -7.99 18.31
CA TRP A 152 -1.83 -8.00 18.20
C TRP A 152 -2.33 -8.38 16.81
N ASN A 153 -1.63 -7.91 15.76
CA ASN A 153 -2.01 -8.15 14.37
C ASN A 153 -1.23 -9.30 13.69
N LYS A 154 -0.39 -10.04 14.43
CA LYS A 154 0.50 -11.13 13.93
C LYS A 154 1.41 -10.70 12.76
N TRP A 155 1.82 -9.44 12.73
CA TRP A 155 2.70 -8.90 11.68
C TRP A 155 4.17 -9.13 12.06
N ILE A 156 4.73 -10.24 11.58
CA ILE A 156 6.10 -10.69 11.90
C ILE A 156 7.15 -9.60 11.57
N TYR A 157 7.00 -8.89 10.45
CA TYR A 157 7.93 -7.84 10.03
C TYR A 157 8.02 -6.68 11.04
N LEU A 158 6.90 -6.36 11.71
CA LEU A 158 6.85 -5.29 12.72
C LEU A 158 7.56 -5.71 14.01
N MET A 159 7.39 -6.97 14.42
CA MET A 159 8.12 -7.54 15.55
C MET A 159 9.62 -7.58 15.31
N VAL A 160 10.04 -8.05 14.14
CA VAL A 160 11.48 -8.12 13.78
C VAL A 160 12.08 -6.72 13.76
N SER A 161 11.40 -5.75 13.16
CA SER A 161 11.86 -4.36 13.13
C SER A 161 11.99 -3.75 14.53
N GLY A 162 10.98 -3.95 15.40
CA GLY A 162 11.03 -3.47 16.78
C GLY A 162 12.12 -4.14 17.62
N LEU A 163 12.37 -5.44 17.42
CA LEU A 163 13.45 -6.17 18.09
C LEU A 163 14.83 -5.69 17.64
N VAL A 164 15.01 -5.49 16.33
CA VAL A 164 16.25 -4.91 15.76
C VAL A 164 16.48 -3.51 16.30
N GLY A 165 15.44 -2.67 16.37
CA GLY A 165 15.51 -1.33 16.95
C GLY A 165 15.94 -1.34 18.42
N LEU A 166 15.41 -2.27 19.22
CA LEU A 166 15.82 -2.49 20.62
C LEU A 166 17.29 -2.92 20.73
N LEU A 167 17.75 -3.84 19.88
CA LEU A 167 19.14 -4.27 19.84
C LEU A 167 20.09 -3.10 19.53
N ILE A 168 19.76 -2.28 18.54
CA ILE A 168 20.56 -1.10 18.17
C ILE A 168 20.62 -0.10 19.35
N LEU A 169 19.49 0.11 20.04
CA LEU A 169 19.43 0.98 21.20
C LEU A 169 20.34 0.48 22.33
N LEU A 170 20.31 -0.83 22.62
CA LEU A 170 21.20 -1.44 23.61
C LEU A 170 22.66 -1.25 23.24
N VAL A 171 23.05 -1.55 22.00
CA VAL A 171 24.43 -1.35 21.54
C VAL A 171 24.87 0.10 21.70
N ASN A 172 24.01 1.06 21.36
CA ASN A 172 24.32 2.48 21.47
C ASN A 172 24.44 2.97 22.92
N LEU A 173 23.75 2.32 23.87
CA LEU A 173 23.85 2.64 25.29
C LEU A 173 25.15 2.13 25.93
N PHE A 174 25.74 1.07 25.36
CA PHE A 174 26.99 0.48 25.83
C PHE A 174 28.25 1.05 25.16
N ILE A 175 28.11 1.76 24.03
CA ILE A 175 29.21 2.44 23.32
C ILE A 175 29.46 3.83 23.89
#